data_AF-A8U3B9-F1
#
_entry.id   AF-A8U3B9-F1
#
_cell.length_a   1.000
_cell.length_b   1.000
_cell.length_c   1.000
_cell.angle_alpha   90.00
_cell.angle_beta   90.00
_cell.angle_gamma   90.00
#
_symmetry.space_group_name_H-M   'P 1'
#
loop_
_entity.id
_entity.type
_entity.pdbx_description
1 polymer ?
#
loop_
_entity_poly.entity_id
_entity_poly.type
_entity_poly.pdbx_seq_one_letter_code
_entity_poly.pdbx_strand_id
1 'polypeptide(L)'
;MITRRSFLNTSLATAALSTARTVPATAQAAASLKWAVYYSNDLPASAFEDYDLLIFDHEAHPDLTPLKDARKQVFGYISLGEVAQDRPYYADIKALGGCCHVNVPEVAGSMIRA
;
A
#
# COMPACT_ATOMS: atom_id res chain seq x y z
N MET A 1 -23.51 33.71 71.24
CA MET A 1 -22.91 35.04 71.06
C MET A 1 -21.79 34.94 70.03
N ILE A 2 -21.87 35.78 69.00
CA ILE A 2 -21.01 35.84 67.80
C ILE A 2 -19.61 36.35 68.16
N THR A 3 -18.52 35.84 67.56
CA THR A 3 -17.39 36.65 67.06
C THR A 3 -16.53 35.90 66.01
N ARG A 4 -16.75 36.31 64.76
CA ARG A 4 -15.88 36.50 63.58
C ARG A 4 -14.43 35.96 63.48
N ARG A 5 -14.18 35.52 62.22
CA ARG A 5 -13.02 35.73 61.31
C ARG A 5 -11.83 34.78 61.44
N SER A 6 -11.54 34.05 60.35
CA SER A 6 -10.27 34.25 59.63
C SER A 6 -10.22 33.56 58.26
N PHE A 7 -10.05 34.41 57.26
CA PHE A 7 -9.21 34.31 56.05
C PHE A 7 -9.25 33.04 55.17
N LEU A 8 -9.84 33.27 53.98
CA LEU A 8 -9.57 32.59 52.71
C LEU A 8 -8.07 32.35 52.51
N ASN A 9 -7.68 31.11 52.22
CA ASN A 9 -6.41 30.82 51.56
C ASN A 9 -6.70 30.12 50.24
N THR A 10 -6.76 30.94 49.20
CA THR A 10 -6.75 30.59 47.79
C THR A 10 -5.38 30.01 47.45
N SER A 11 -5.30 28.71 47.14
CA SER A 11 -4.07 28.12 46.59
C SER A 11 -4.23 27.97 45.08
N LEU A 12 -3.45 28.76 44.34
CA LEU A 12 -3.29 28.68 42.90
C LEU A 12 -2.81 27.27 42.52
N ALA A 13 -3.59 26.57 41.69
CA ALA A 13 -3.11 25.36 41.03
C ALA A 13 -2.19 25.76 39.86
N THR A 14 -0.89 25.53 40.02
CA THR A 14 0.12 25.73 38.99
C THR A 14 -0.09 24.74 37.85
N ALA A 15 -0.40 25.25 36.66
CA ALA A 15 -0.47 24.47 35.43
C ALA A 15 0.94 23.98 35.05
N ALA A 16 1.20 22.69 35.20
CA ALA A 16 2.41 22.06 34.68
C ALA A 16 2.27 21.89 33.16
N LEU A 17 2.82 22.84 32.40
CA LEU A 17 2.85 22.81 30.94
C LEU A 17 3.81 21.71 30.48
N SER A 18 3.27 20.57 30.07
CA SER A 18 4.03 19.45 29.54
C SER A 18 4.63 19.83 28.19
N THR A 19 5.95 20.04 28.14
CA THR A 19 6.67 20.31 26.90
C THR A 19 6.79 19.00 26.11
N ALA A 20 5.89 18.82 25.14
CA ALA A 20 5.98 17.73 24.18
C ALA A 20 7.31 17.86 23.43
N ARG A 21 8.22 16.91 23.68
CA ARG A 21 9.52 16.83 23.02
C ARG A 21 9.27 16.38 21.58
N THR A 22 9.39 17.29 20.62
CA THR A 22 9.37 16.93 19.20
C THR A 22 10.66 16.18 18.88
N VAL A 23 10.54 14.89 18.59
CA VAL A 23 11.64 14.12 17.99
C VAL A 23 11.70 14.55 16.52
N PRO A 24 12.80 15.14 16.05
CA PRO A 24 12.95 15.42 14.63
C PRO A 24 12.97 14.08 13.90
N ALA A 25 12.00 13.87 13.01
CA ALA A 25 12.05 12.78 12.07
C ALA A 25 13.18 13.10 11.09
N THR A 26 14.37 12.53 11.33
CA THR A 26 15.37 12.41 10.26
C THR A 26 14.76 11.47 9.24
N ALA A 27 14.16 12.04 8.19
CA ALA A 27 13.85 11.33 6.98
C ALA A 27 15.19 10.90 6.37
N GLN A 28 15.66 9.72 6.75
CA GLN A 28 16.68 9.02 6.00
C GLN A 28 16.14 8.96 4.58
N ALA A 29 16.80 9.65 3.63
CA ALA A 29 16.41 9.58 2.23
C ALA A 29 16.47 8.10 1.83
N ALA A 30 15.31 7.46 1.75
CA ALA A 30 15.22 6.08 1.33
C ALA A 30 15.83 6.00 -0.07
N ALA A 31 16.73 5.06 -0.29
CA ALA A 31 17.22 4.79 -1.63
C ALA A 31 16.01 4.62 -2.58
N SER A 32 16.05 5.24 -3.76
CA SER A 32 14.94 5.19 -4.71
C SER A 32 14.76 3.75 -5.19
N LEU A 33 13.76 3.06 -4.67
CA LEU A 33 13.38 1.72 -5.09
C LEU A 33 12.82 1.78 -6.50
N LYS A 34 13.45 1.09 -7.46
CA LYS A 34 12.91 0.96 -8.82
C LYS A 34 11.90 -0.18 -8.82
N TRP A 35 10.65 0.10 -9.16
CA TRP A 35 9.60 -0.90 -9.20
C TRP A 35 8.78 -0.82 -10.48
N ALA A 36 8.23 -1.97 -10.91
CA ALA A 36 7.35 -2.05 -12.06
C ALA A 36 6.16 -2.97 -11.82
N VAL A 37 5.08 -2.70 -12.55
CA VAL A 37 3.88 -3.54 -12.62
C VAL A 37 3.70 -3.97 -14.06
N TYR A 38 3.42 -5.25 -14.29
CA TYR A 38 3.27 -5.80 -15.62
C TYR A 38 2.17 -6.87 -15.68
N TYR A 39 1.09 -6.59 -16.42
CA TYR A 39 -0.08 -7.47 -16.55
C TYR A 39 -0.19 -8.14 -17.92
N SER A 40 0.94 -8.43 -18.56
CA SER A 40 1.00 -9.14 -19.85
C SER A 40 2.15 -10.15 -19.86
N ASN A 41 2.31 -10.90 -20.95
CA ASN A 41 3.39 -11.87 -21.16
C ASN A 41 4.22 -11.62 -22.44
N ASP A 42 4.07 -10.45 -23.06
CA ASP A 42 4.77 -10.08 -24.31
C ASP A 42 6.28 -9.83 -24.11
N LEU A 43 6.70 -9.40 -22.92
CA LEU A 43 8.08 -9.05 -22.62
C LEU A 43 8.81 -10.19 -21.92
N PRO A 44 10.08 -10.45 -22.27
CA PRO A 44 10.90 -11.44 -21.58
C PRO A 44 11.30 -10.96 -20.18
N ALA A 45 11.68 -11.88 -19.31
CA ALA A 45 12.17 -11.57 -17.96
C ALA A 45 13.34 -10.55 -17.95
N SER A 46 14.20 -10.59 -18.97
CA SER A 46 15.34 -9.67 -19.09
C SER A 46 14.95 -8.19 -19.20
N ALA A 47 13.71 -7.88 -19.64
CA ALA A 47 13.21 -6.51 -19.68
C ALA A 47 13.05 -5.88 -18.28
N PHE A 48 13.11 -6.70 -17.22
CA PHE A 48 12.86 -6.29 -15.84
C PHE A 48 14.14 -6.28 -14.97
N GLU A 49 15.32 -6.39 -15.58
CA GLU A 49 16.60 -6.47 -14.88
C GLU A 49 16.95 -5.20 -14.07
N ASP A 50 16.48 -4.03 -14.49
CA ASP A 50 16.77 -2.75 -13.82
C ASP A 50 15.86 -2.44 -12.63
N TYR A 51 14.90 -3.31 -12.32
CA TYR A 51 13.94 -3.10 -11.24
C TYR A 51 14.23 -3.98 -10.02
N ASP A 52 14.06 -3.43 -8.83
CA ASP A 52 14.25 -4.10 -7.55
C ASP A 52 13.00 -4.87 -7.11
N LEU A 53 11.83 -4.33 -7.45
CA LEU A 53 10.51 -4.88 -7.10
C LEU A 53 9.61 -4.98 -8.33
N LEU A 54 9.00 -6.14 -8.51
CA LEU A 54 8.18 -6.46 -9.67
C LEU A 54 6.84 -7.04 -9.23
N ILE A 55 5.76 -6.54 -9.82
CA ILE A 55 4.40 -7.01 -9.59
C ILE A 55 3.86 -7.52 -10.93
N PHE A 56 3.51 -8.80 -11.00
CA PHE A 56 2.97 -9.43 -12.20
C PHE A 56 1.49 -9.81 -12.03
N ASP A 57 0.78 -9.98 -13.14
CA ASP A 57 -0.46 -10.76 -13.13
C ASP A 57 -0.16 -12.21 -12.71
N HIS A 58 -1.13 -12.94 -12.14
CA HIS A 58 -0.89 -14.34 -11.73
C HIS A 58 -0.96 -15.34 -12.90
N GLU A 59 -1.52 -14.96 -14.04
CA GLU A 59 -1.65 -15.81 -15.24
C GLU A 59 -0.81 -15.27 -16.39
N ALA A 60 -0.91 -13.97 -16.65
CA ALA A 60 -0.22 -13.32 -17.76
C ALA A 60 1.13 -12.75 -17.30
N HIS A 61 2.18 -13.59 -17.31
CA HIS A 61 3.55 -13.17 -17.00
C HIS A 61 4.60 -14.05 -17.71
N PRO A 62 5.82 -13.54 -17.96
CA PRO A 62 6.91 -14.35 -18.50
C PRO A 62 7.42 -15.38 -17.47
N ASP A 63 8.33 -16.27 -17.86
CA ASP A 63 9.04 -17.12 -16.90
C ASP A 63 9.78 -16.27 -15.86
N LEU A 64 9.38 -16.39 -14.59
CA LEU A 64 9.90 -15.59 -13.48
C LEU A 64 11.16 -16.21 -12.85
N THR A 65 11.56 -17.41 -13.26
CA THR A 65 12.74 -18.11 -12.72
C THR A 65 14.00 -17.24 -12.74
N PRO A 66 14.36 -16.56 -13.85
CA PRO A 66 15.55 -15.71 -13.88
C PRO A 66 15.51 -14.55 -12.87
N LEU A 67 14.32 -13.99 -12.62
CA LEU A 67 14.14 -12.88 -11.68
C LEU A 67 14.28 -13.33 -10.22
N LYS A 68 13.78 -14.54 -9.92
CA LYS A 68 13.91 -15.17 -8.60
C LYS A 68 15.35 -15.55 -8.29
N ASP A 69 16.06 -16.11 -9.27
CA ASP A 69 17.47 -16.47 -9.15
C ASP A 69 18.34 -15.22 -8.91
N ALA A 70 17.97 -14.10 -9.52
CA ALA A 70 18.56 -12.78 -9.28
C ALA A 70 18.17 -12.15 -7.92
N ARG A 71 17.39 -12.85 -7.08
CA ARG A 71 16.89 -12.39 -5.77
C ARG A 71 16.09 -11.08 -5.81
N LYS A 72 15.36 -10.83 -6.91
CA LYS A 72 14.43 -9.69 -7.00
C LYS A 72 13.19 -9.93 -6.13
N GLN A 73 12.55 -8.85 -5.68
CA GLN A 73 11.26 -8.95 -5.00
C GLN A 73 10.16 -9.10 -6.04
N VAL A 74 9.48 -10.25 -6.08
CA VAL A 74 8.45 -10.54 -7.07
C VAL A 74 7.13 -10.84 -6.38
N PHE A 75 6.08 -10.13 -6.78
CA PHE A 75 4.72 -10.25 -6.23
C PHE A 75 3.70 -10.55 -7.34
N GLY A 76 2.61 -11.22 -6.96
CA GLY A 76 1.44 -11.37 -7.81
C GLY A 76 0.39 -10.31 -7.45
N TYR A 77 -0.22 -9.70 -8.47
CA TYR A 77 -1.39 -8.85 -8.31
C TYR A 77 -2.62 -9.69 -7.99
N ILE A 78 -3.46 -9.17 -7.08
CA ILE A 78 -4.76 -9.74 -6.76
C ILE A 78 -5.77 -8.62 -6.59
N SER A 79 -6.89 -8.72 -7.31
CA SER A 79 -8.06 -7.88 -7.06
C SER A 79 -8.94 -8.55 -6.00
N LEU A 80 -9.31 -7.80 -4.95
CA LEU A 80 -10.17 -8.29 -3.87
C LEU A 80 -11.63 -7.85 -4.04
N GLY A 81 -11.88 -6.76 -4.79
CA GLY A 81 -13.21 -6.17 -4.93
C GLY A 81 -13.94 -6.58 -6.20
N GLU A 82 -13.21 -7.01 -7.22
CA GLU A 82 -13.73 -7.27 -8.56
C GLU A 82 -13.03 -8.50 -9.16
N VAL A 83 -13.77 -9.26 -9.98
CA VAL A 83 -13.20 -10.38 -10.74
C VAL A 83 -13.46 -10.13 -12.22
N ALA A 84 -12.40 -10.17 -13.02
CA ALA A 84 -12.53 -10.04 -14.47
C ALA A 84 -13.25 -11.26 -15.06
N GLN A 85 -14.11 -11.03 -16.06
CA GLN A 85 -15.02 -12.04 -16.59
C GLN A 85 -14.32 -13.16 -17.37
N ASP A 86 -13.13 -12.87 -17.88
CA ASP A 86 -12.25 -13.79 -18.59
C ASP A 86 -11.48 -14.73 -17.66
N ARG A 87 -11.53 -14.51 -16.33
CA ARG A 87 -10.86 -15.37 -15.37
C ARG A 87 -11.53 -16.75 -15.30
N PRO A 88 -10.76 -17.84 -15.25
CA PRO A 88 -11.30 -19.20 -15.17
C PRO A 88 -12.26 -19.42 -13.99
N TYR A 89 -12.03 -18.73 -12.88
CA TYR A 89 -12.79 -18.83 -11.63
C TYR A 89 -13.94 -17.81 -11.52
N TYR A 90 -14.21 -17.01 -12.56
CA TYR A 90 -15.29 -16.01 -12.52
C TYR A 90 -16.66 -16.65 -12.25
N ALA A 91 -16.95 -17.80 -12.87
CA ALA A 91 -18.22 -18.51 -12.69
C ALA A 91 -18.42 -18.96 -11.23
N ASP A 92 -17.37 -19.43 -10.58
CA ASP A 92 -17.40 -19.89 -9.18
C ASP A 92 -17.68 -18.71 -8.24
N ILE A 93 -16.97 -17.59 -8.43
CA ILE A 93 -17.17 -16.38 -7.61
C ILE A 93 -18.59 -15.80 -7.80
N LYS A 94 -19.10 -15.82 -9.03
CA LYS A 94 -20.47 -15.40 -9.32
C LYS A 94 -21.49 -16.31 -8.63
N ALA A 95 -21.27 -17.63 -8.60
CA ALA A 95 -22.14 -18.58 -7.90
C ALA A 95 -22.18 -18.36 -6.38
N LEU A 96 -21.09 -17.86 -5.80
CA LEU A 96 -21.00 -17.51 -4.37
C LEU A 96 -21.68 -16.18 -4.00
N GLY A 97 -22.27 -15.48 -4.98
CA GLY A 97 -22.91 -14.18 -4.77
C GLY A 97 -21.95 -12.99 -4.80
N GLY A 98 -20.73 -13.17 -5.33
CA GLY A 98 -19.81 -12.07 -5.57
C GLY A 98 -20.42 -11.02 -6.52
N CYS A 99 -20.32 -9.74 -6.15
CA CYS A 99 -20.82 -8.64 -6.96
C CYS A 99 -20.02 -8.51 -8.26
N CYS A 100 -20.67 -8.74 -9.39
CA CYS A 100 -20.11 -8.60 -10.73
C CYS A 100 -20.53 -7.24 -11.33
N HIS A 101 -20.18 -6.13 -10.68
CA HIS A 101 -20.40 -4.82 -11.29
C HIS A 101 -19.25 -4.54 -12.27
N VAL A 102 -19.60 -4.24 -13.51
CA VAL A 102 -18.62 -3.96 -14.57
C VAL A 102 -18.27 -2.48 -14.52
N ASN A 103 -17.04 -2.15 -14.15
CA ASN A 103 -16.51 -0.79 -14.24
C ASN A 103 -15.33 -0.79 -15.22
N VAL A 104 -15.58 -0.62 -16.53
CA VAL A 104 -14.51 -0.42 -17.51
C VAL A 104 -14.65 0.97 -18.12
N PRO A 105 -14.00 2.01 -17.57
CA PRO A 105 -13.53 3.08 -18.43
C PRO A 105 -12.41 2.50 -19.30
N GLU A 106 -12.52 2.70 -20.61
CA GLU A 106 -11.49 2.39 -21.59
C GLU A 106 -10.20 3.14 -21.21
N VAL A 107 -9.24 2.46 -20.59
CA VAL A 107 -7.90 3.01 -20.38
C VAL A 107 -6.90 2.11 -21.09
N ALA A 108 -6.59 2.49 -22.31
CA ALA A 108 -5.44 1.96 -23.03
C ALA A 108 -4.15 2.39 -22.33
N GLY A 109 -3.21 1.44 -22.18
CA GLY A 109 -1.80 1.76 -22.13
C GLY A 109 -1.08 1.38 -20.85
N SER A 110 -0.20 0.39 -21.01
CA SER A 110 1.00 0.15 -20.19
C SER A 110 1.57 1.47 -19.65
N MET A 111 1.52 1.64 -18.34
CA MET A 111 2.19 2.75 -17.66
C MET A 111 3.40 2.18 -16.92
N ILE A 112 4.50 2.03 -17.65
CA ILE A 112 5.83 1.99 -17.01
C ILE A 112 6.08 3.42 -16.51
N ARG A 113 5.92 3.66 -15.20
CA ARG A 113 6.39 4.90 -14.59
C ARG A 113 7.89 4.76 -14.30
N ALA A 114 8.69 5.50 -15.06
CA ALA A 114 10.11 5.76 -14.79
C ALA A 114 10.28 6.86 -13.74
#